data_AF-A0AAD7JA76-F1
#
_entry.id   AF-A0AAD7JA76-F1
#
_cell.length_a   1.000
_cell.length_b   1.000
_cell.length_c   1.000
_cell.angle_alpha   90.00
_cell.angle_beta   90.00
_cell.angle_gamma   90.00
#
_symmetry.space_group_name_H-M   'P 1'
#
loop_
_entity.id
_entity.type
_entity.pdbx_description
1 polymer ?
#
loop_
_entity_poly.entity_id
_entity_poly.type
_entity_poly.pdbx_seq_one_letter_code
_entity_poly.pdbx_strand_id
1 'polypeptide(L)'
;MPRQPTAVGTRLQEVVSCLRPAIVLLGDLSDAFGTPFVPIISSTVDALTSAVETAKANKEQCTGLLEQVHQLIVAIVQLHVRSESTGGTLAPGILRDIGKFTETLQKIYTFVEGQQGGNIFKRIVHHRDLSGLLKDCQAELRYAFDAFKVIHP
;
A
#
# COMPACT_ATOMS: atom_id res chain seq x y z
N MET A 1 2.63 13.44 -31.99
CA MET A 1 1.38 13.70 -31.27
C MET A 1 1.53 13.23 -29.84
N PRO A 2 1.42 14.10 -28.81
CA PRO A 2 1.40 13.64 -27.43
C PRO A 2 0.12 12.83 -27.21
N ARG A 3 0.26 11.57 -26.75
CA ARG A 3 -0.88 10.74 -26.37
C ARG A 3 -1.54 11.38 -25.15
N GLN A 4 -2.83 11.70 -25.25
CA GLN A 4 -3.61 12.11 -24.09
C GLN A 4 -3.49 11.04 -22.98
N PRO A 5 -3.31 11.43 -21.72
CA PRO A 5 -3.32 10.49 -20.61
C PRO A 5 -4.65 9.75 -20.58
N THR A 6 -4.60 8.42 -20.51
CA THR A 6 -5.79 7.59 -20.23
C THR A 6 -6.36 7.95 -18.86
N ALA A 7 -7.68 7.86 -18.65
CA ALA A 7 -8.31 8.15 -17.35
C ALA A 7 -7.64 7.43 -16.16
N VAL A 8 -7.27 6.16 -16.35
CA VAL A 8 -6.52 5.34 -15.37
C VAL A 8 -5.12 5.91 -15.08
N GLY A 9 -4.48 6.47 -16.11
CA GLY A 9 -3.16 7.10 -16.02
C GLY A 9 -3.20 8.41 -15.24
N THR A 10 -4.23 9.24 -15.46
CA THR A 10 -4.46 10.46 -14.67
C THR A 10 -4.71 10.11 -13.21
N ARG A 11 -5.60 9.15 -12.94
CA ARG A 11 -5.91 8.68 -11.59
C ARG A 11 -4.68 8.14 -10.86
N LEU A 12 -3.87 7.33 -11.55
CA LEU A 12 -2.61 6.84 -11.00
C LEU A 12 -1.67 7.99 -10.63
N GLN A 13 -1.53 9.00 -11.49
CA GLN A 13 -0.69 10.16 -11.20
C GLN A 13 -1.18 10.94 -9.97
N GLU A 14 -2.50 11.11 -9.80
CA GLU A 14 -3.09 11.73 -8.61
C GLU A 14 -2.73 10.94 -7.34
N VAL A 15 -2.91 9.62 -7.37
CA VAL A 15 -2.60 8.73 -6.24
C VAL A 15 -1.12 8.79 -5.88
N VAL A 16 -0.23 8.68 -6.88
CA VAL A 16 1.22 8.75 -6.67
C VAL A 16 1.64 10.11 -6.11
N SER A 17 1.02 11.20 -6.58
CA SER A 17 1.32 12.56 -6.11
C SER A 17 0.95 12.76 -4.64
N CYS A 18 -0.11 12.11 -4.16
CA CYS A 18 -0.51 12.14 -2.75
C CYS A 18 0.28 11.14 -1.89
N LEU A 19 0.60 9.98 -2.45
CA LEU A 19 1.25 8.89 -1.73
C LEU A 19 2.71 9.20 -1.38
N ARG A 20 3.47 9.81 -2.29
CA ARG A 20 4.89 10.14 -2.04
C ARG A 20 5.10 11.02 -0.80
N PRO A 21 4.39 12.15 -0.63
CA PRO A 21 4.45 12.93 0.61
C PRO A 21 4.07 12.12 1.86
N ALA A 22 3.07 11.24 1.76
CA ALA A 22 2.65 10.41 2.88
C ALA A 22 3.72 9.37 3.27
N ILE A 23 4.44 8.80 2.31
CA ILE A 23 5.59 7.90 2.54
C ILE A 23 6.72 8.65 3.25
N VAL A 24 7.05 9.87 2.79
CA VAL A 24 8.10 10.69 3.41
C VAL A 24 7.74 11.01 4.86
N LEU A 25 6.53 11.51 5.09
CA LEU A 25 6.06 11.84 6.43
C LEU A 25 6.04 10.59 7.34
N LEU A 26 5.65 9.44 6.80
CA LEU A 26 5.69 8.18 7.52
C LEU A 26 7.13 7.79 7.90
N GLY A 27 8.11 8.05 7.04
CA GLY A 27 9.54 7.90 7.34
C GLY A 27 10.00 8.81 8.48
N ASP A 28 9.65 10.10 8.40
CA ASP A 28 10.01 11.09 9.44
C ASP A 28 9.42 10.70 10.81
N LEU A 29 8.18 10.18 10.84
CA LEU A 29 7.54 9.66 12.04
C LEU A 29 8.27 8.41 12.59
N SER A 30 8.77 7.53 11.71
CA SER A 30 9.56 6.38 12.14
C SER A 30 10.82 6.81 12.90
N ASP A 31 11.53 7.78 12.35
CA ASP A 31 12.79 8.25 12.93
C ASP A 31 12.56 9.00 14.23
N ALA A 32 11.46 9.76 14.33
CA ALA A 32 11.09 10.48 15.55
C ALA A 32 10.61 9.57 16.68
N PHE A 33 9.85 8.51 16.38
CA PHE A 33 9.18 7.68 17.39
C PHE A 33 9.78 6.29 17.58
N GLY A 34 10.74 5.89 16.74
CA GLY A 34 11.35 4.55 16.78
C GLY A 34 10.33 3.44 16.51
N THR A 35 9.25 3.73 15.78
CA THR A 35 8.17 2.77 15.54
C THR A 35 8.67 1.63 14.65
N PRO A 36 8.58 0.36 15.10
CA PRO A 36 8.95 -0.77 14.27
C PRO A 36 8.04 -0.87 13.02
N PHE A 37 8.53 -1.54 11.97
CA PHE A 37 7.82 -1.80 10.71
C PHE A 37 7.65 -0.60 9.77
N VAL A 38 7.69 0.63 10.28
CA VAL A 38 7.46 1.85 9.47
C VAL A 38 8.47 2.04 8.34
N PRO A 39 9.79 1.78 8.51
CA PRO A 39 10.75 1.85 7.40
C PRO A 39 10.47 0.81 6.30
N ILE A 40 10.04 -0.39 6.71
CA ILE A 40 9.71 -1.49 5.80
C ILE A 40 8.46 -1.14 5.00
N ILE A 41 7.43 -0.59 5.66
CA ILE A 41 6.21 -0.10 5.01
C ILE A 41 6.57 0.97 3.98
N SER A 42 7.33 1.98 4.37
CA SER A 42 7.75 3.08 3.48
C SER A 42 8.45 2.55 2.22
N SER A 43 9.48 1.70 2.39
CA SER A 43 10.20 1.09 1.28
C SER A 43 9.32 0.20 0.38
N THR A 44 8.42 -0.60 0.99
CA THR A 44 7.55 -1.52 0.24
C THR A 44 6.52 -0.75 -0.57
N VAL A 45 5.97 0.34 -0.03
CA VAL A 45 4.98 1.19 -0.72
C VAL A 45 5.63 1.95 -1.87
N ASP A 46 6.87 2.41 -1.72
CA ASP A 46 7.62 3.05 -2.81
C ASP A 46 7.91 2.05 -3.96
N ALA A 47 8.35 0.84 -3.61
CA ALA A 47 8.55 -0.24 -4.58
C ALA A 47 7.23 -0.63 -5.28
N LEU A 48 6.13 -0.72 -4.53
CA LEU A 48 4.79 -0.97 -5.06
C LEU A 48 4.34 0.14 -6.02
N THR A 49 4.57 1.39 -5.66
CA THR A 49 4.23 2.55 -6.51
C THR A 49 4.92 2.44 -7.86
N SER A 50 6.24 2.23 -7.85
CA SER A 50 7.05 2.00 -9.05
C SER A 50 6.55 0.80 -9.87
N ALA A 51 6.10 -0.25 -9.18
CA ALA A 51 5.57 -1.46 -9.81
C ALA A 51 4.22 -1.22 -10.52
N VAL A 52 3.32 -0.41 -9.94
CA VAL A 52 2.04 -0.05 -10.55
C VAL A 52 2.25 0.86 -11.77
N GLU A 53 3.20 1.79 -11.70
CA GLU A 53 3.54 2.68 -12.82
C GLU A 53 3.99 1.89 -14.05
N THR A 54 4.77 0.82 -13.83
CA THR A 54 5.35 -0.03 -14.88
C THR A 54 4.48 -1.26 -15.25
N ALA A 55 3.36 -1.48 -14.55
CA ALA A 55 2.45 -2.58 -14.84
C ALA A 55 1.89 -2.51 -16.28
N LYS A 56 1.95 -3.66 -16.98
CA LYS A 56 1.52 -3.79 -18.37
C LYS A 56 0.13 -4.43 -18.51
N ALA A 57 -0.30 -5.17 -17.49
CA ALA A 57 -1.62 -5.79 -17.39
C ALA A 57 -2.36 -5.29 -16.15
N ASN A 58 -3.70 -5.42 -16.14
CA ASN A 58 -4.53 -5.19 -14.96
C ASN A 58 -4.32 -3.83 -14.27
N LYS A 59 -3.95 -2.80 -15.05
CA LYS A 59 -3.53 -1.49 -14.52
C LYS A 59 -4.60 -0.83 -13.64
N GLU A 60 -5.87 -0.97 -14.01
CA GLU A 60 -7.01 -0.51 -13.20
C GLU A 60 -7.05 -1.12 -11.79
N GLN A 61 -6.85 -2.44 -11.70
CA GLN A 61 -6.87 -3.18 -10.44
C GLN A 61 -5.64 -2.85 -9.59
N CYS A 62 -4.47 -2.74 -10.24
CA CYS A 62 -3.24 -2.30 -9.58
C CYS A 62 -3.35 -0.88 -9.02
N THR A 63 -3.95 0.06 -9.78
CA THR A 63 -4.22 1.42 -9.30
C THR A 63 -5.20 1.40 -8.12
N GLY A 64 -6.27 0.58 -8.18
CA GLY A 64 -7.23 0.44 -7.08
C GLY A 64 -6.61 -0.12 -5.79
N LEU A 65 -5.68 -1.07 -5.89
CA LEU A 65 -4.92 -1.55 -4.73
C LEU A 65 -4.02 -0.46 -4.14
N LEU A 66 -3.36 0.33 -5.00
CA LEU A 66 -2.52 1.44 -4.57
C LEU A 66 -3.32 2.54 -3.85
N GLU A 67 -4.53 2.81 -4.30
CA GLU A 67 -5.47 3.74 -3.65
C GLU A 67 -5.82 3.30 -2.22
N GLN A 68 -6.14 2.02 -2.06
CA GLN A 68 -6.46 1.45 -0.76
C GLN A 68 -5.24 1.48 0.17
N VAL A 69 -4.05 1.15 -0.35
CA VAL A 69 -2.78 1.30 0.38
C VAL A 69 -2.57 2.75 0.81
N HIS A 70 -2.78 3.71 -0.07
CA HIS A 70 -2.63 5.13 0.27
C HIS A 70 -3.55 5.54 1.42
N GLN A 71 -4.82 5.14 1.41
CA GLN A 71 -5.76 5.44 2.50
C GLN A 71 -5.29 4.86 3.84
N LEU A 72 -4.78 3.63 3.85
CA LEU A 72 -4.25 2.99 5.06
C LEU A 72 -2.98 3.68 5.57
N ILE A 73 -2.08 4.12 4.68
CA ILE A 73 -0.89 4.89 5.05
C ILE A 73 -1.28 6.21 5.71
N VAL A 74 -2.23 6.94 5.15
CA VAL A 74 -2.76 8.18 5.74
C VAL A 74 -3.36 7.91 7.12
N ALA A 75 -4.06 6.79 7.32
CA ALA A 75 -4.62 6.43 8.61
C ALA A 75 -3.53 6.12 9.65
N ILE A 76 -2.48 5.40 9.28
CA ILE A 76 -1.34 5.11 10.15
C ILE A 76 -0.65 6.41 10.57
N VAL A 77 -0.46 7.35 9.64
CA VAL A 77 0.05 8.70 9.92
C VAL A 77 -0.84 9.42 10.94
N GLN A 78 -2.16 9.45 10.70
CA GLN A 78 -3.10 10.12 11.60
C GLN A 78 -3.11 9.52 13.01
N LEU A 79 -2.94 8.19 13.13
CA LEU A 79 -2.81 7.51 14.42
C LEU A 79 -1.56 7.95 15.18
N HIS A 80 -0.41 8.06 14.49
CA HIS A 80 0.82 8.58 15.10
C HIS A 80 0.67 10.02 15.57
N VAL A 81 0.13 10.91 14.72
CA VAL A 81 -0.09 12.34 15.07
C VAL A 81 -1.02 12.49 16.28
N ARG A 82 -2.09 11.69 16.36
CA ARG A 82 -3.01 11.71 17.52
C ARG A 82 -2.35 11.17 18.79
N SER A 83 -1.54 10.11 18.67
CA SER A 83 -0.81 9.53 19.78
C SER A 83 0.17 10.56 20.37
N GLU A 84 0.93 11.25 19.51
CA GLU A 84 1.85 12.31 19.94
C GLU A 84 1.10 13.47 20.62
N SER A 85 -0.01 13.93 20.03
CA SER A 85 -0.81 15.04 20.59
C SER A 85 -1.36 14.75 21.99
N THR A 86 -1.43 13.47 22.38
CA THR A 86 -1.88 13.03 23.70
C THR A 86 -0.73 12.60 24.62
N GLY A 87 0.53 12.77 24.18
CA GLY A 87 1.73 12.35 24.91
C GLY A 87 1.88 10.83 25.04
N GLY A 88 1.14 10.06 24.25
CA GLY A 88 1.07 8.61 24.32
C GLY A 88 1.89 7.92 23.23
N THR A 89 2.18 6.65 23.45
CA THR A 89 2.67 5.73 22.41
C THR A 89 1.51 4.94 21.79
N LEU A 90 1.71 4.44 20.57
CA LEU A 90 0.72 3.60 19.92
C LEU A 90 0.40 2.36 20.76
N ALA A 91 -0.88 2.06 20.91
CA ALA A 91 -1.32 0.88 21.65
C ALA A 91 -0.75 -0.40 21.00
N PRO A 92 -0.37 -1.42 21.78
CA PRO A 92 0.21 -2.67 21.25
C PRO A 92 -0.66 -3.38 20.22
N GLY A 93 -2.00 -3.24 20.30
CA GLY A 93 -2.93 -3.75 19.29
C GLY A 93 -2.74 -3.08 17.93
N ILE A 94 -2.61 -1.75 17.91
CA ILE A 94 -2.37 -0.97 16.68
C ILE A 94 -1.02 -1.34 16.06
N LEU A 95 0.04 -1.48 16.87
CA LEU A 95 1.35 -1.91 16.39
C LEU A 95 1.31 -3.31 15.74
N ARG A 96 0.52 -4.22 16.32
CA ARG A 96 0.29 -5.55 15.74
C ARG A 96 -0.43 -5.46 14.39
N ASP A 97 -1.43 -4.60 14.28
CA ASP A 97 -2.18 -4.41 13.03
C ASP A 97 -1.32 -3.73 11.95
N ILE A 98 -0.43 -2.79 12.32
CA ILE A 98 0.60 -2.24 11.43
C ILE A 98 1.56 -3.33 10.93
N GLY A 99 1.98 -4.24 11.82
CA GLY A 99 2.79 -5.40 11.45
C GLY A 99 2.10 -6.29 10.41
N LYS A 100 0.83 -6.65 10.65
CA LYS A 100 0.02 -7.42 9.68
C LYS A 100 -0.13 -6.70 8.35
N PHE A 101 -0.37 -5.39 8.37
CA PHE A 101 -0.47 -4.58 7.16
C PHE A 101 0.83 -4.63 6.33
N THR A 102 2.00 -4.71 6.98
CA THR A 102 3.28 -4.88 6.30
C THR A 102 3.34 -6.19 5.49
N GLU A 103 2.83 -7.29 6.05
CA GLU A 103 2.74 -8.57 5.35
C GLU A 103 1.78 -8.49 4.15
N THR A 104 0.66 -7.81 4.32
CA THR A 104 -0.33 -7.58 3.26
C THR A 104 0.26 -6.74 2.11
N LEU A 105 1.01 -5.68 2.44
CA LEU A 105 1.73 -4.87 1.44
C LEU A 105 2.67 -5.72 0.60
N GLN A 106 3.37 -6.67 1.21
CA GLN A 106 4.29 -7.53 0.48
C GLN A 106 3.56 -8.49 -0.47
N LYS A 107 2.38 -9.00 -0.10
CA LYS A 107 1.54 -9.81 -0.99
C LYS A 107 1.02 -8.98 -2.17
N ILE A 108 0.58 -7.74 -1.92
CA ILE A 108 0.13 -6.80 -2.96
C ILE A 108 1.28 -6.50 -3.92
N TYR A 109 2.48 -6.23 -3.38
CA TYR A 109 3.68 -6.01 -4.19
C TYR A 109 3.97 -7.19 -5.12
N THR A 110 4.00 -8.42 -4.59
CA THR A 110 4.22 -9.63 -5.41
C THR A 110 3.15 -9.79 -6.49
N PHE A 111 1.89 -9.49 -6.19
CA PHE A 111 0.82 -9.52 -7.18
C PHE A 111 1.05 -8.51 -8.32
N VAL A 112 1.38 -7.26 -7.99
CA VAL A 112 1.58 -6.17 -8.95
C VAL A 112 2.85 -6.40 -9.78
N GLU A 113 3.93 -6.87 -9.16
CA GLU A 113 5.17 -7.25 -9.84
C GLU A 113 4.89 -8.32 -10.92
N GLY A 114 4.03 -9.30 -10.62
CA GLY A 114 3.55 -10.29 -11.59
C GLY A 114 2.85 -9.68 -12.82
N GLN A 115 2.32 -8.45 -12.72
CA GLN A 115 1.66 -7.74 -13.83
C GLN A 115 2.61 -6.94 -14.73
N GLN A 116 3.90 -6.84 -14.40
CA GLN A 116 4.89 -6.11 -15.20
C GLN A 116 5.35 -6.87 -16.45
N GLY A 117 4.99 -8.15 -16.58
CA GLY A 117 5.24 -8.96 -17.78
C GLY A 117 6.54 -9.78 -17.79
N GLY A 118 7.16 -10.03 -16.64
CA GLY A 118 8.31 -10.93 -16.51
C GLY A 118 7.92 -12.41 -16.47
N ASN A 119 8.60 -13.25 -17.27
CA ASN A 119 8.31 -14.70 -17.39
C ASN A 119 8.58 -15.52 -16.11
N ILE A 120 9.37 -15.00 -15.16
CA ILE A 120 9.83 -15.75 -13.98
C ILE A 120 8.73 -15.83 -12.91
N PHE A 121 8.03 -14.72 -12.63
CA PHE A 121 6.97 -14.69 -11.62
C PHE A 121 5.63 -15.27 -12.08
N LYS A 122 5.36 -15.29 -13.40
CA LYS A 122 4.24 -16.05 -13.96
C LYS A 122 4.26 -17.53 -13.52
N ARG A 123 5.45 -18.13 -13.34
CA ARG A 123 5.58 -19.52 -12.85
C ARG A 123 5.22 -19.68 -11.38
N ILE A 124 5.55 -18.70 -10.54
CA ILE A 124 5.24 -18.73 -9.10
C ILE A 124 3.74 -18.44 -8.88
N VAL A 125 3.19 -17.47 -9.61
CA VAL A 125 1.77 -17.14 -9.57
C VAL A 125 0.91 -18.23 -10.23
N HIS A 126 1.41 -18.99 -11.20
CA HIS A 126 0.64 -20.10 -11.79
C HIS A 126 0.23 -21.20 -10.79
N HIS A 127 0.87 -21.29 -9.62
CA HIS A 127 0.48 -22.23 -8.56
C HIS A 127 -0.64 -21.73 -7.64
N ARG A 128 -0.97 -20.43 -7.66
CA ARG A 128 -2.08 -19.82 -6.92
C ARG A 128 -2.93 -19.01 -7.87
N ASP A 129 -4.20 -19.39 -8.03
CA ASP A 129 -5.16 -18.64 -8.86
C ASP A 129 -5.03 -17.13 -8.61
N LEU A 130 -4.74 -16.36 -9.66
CA LEU A 130 -4.44 -14.92 -9.58
C LEU A 130 -5.63 -14.14 -8.99
N SER A 131 -6.84 -14.64 -9.24
CA SER A 131 -8.08 -14.17 -8.61
C SER A 131 -8.20 -14.51 -7.12
N GLY A 132 -7.59 -15.60 -6.66
CA GLY A 132 -7.48 -15.95 -5.25
C GLY A 132 -6.57 -14.98 -4.50
N LEU A 133 -5.38 -14.71 -5.06
CA LEU A 133 -4.43 -13.74 -4.48
C LEU A 133 -5.02 -12.34 -4.36
N LEU A 134 -5.76 -11.87 -5.37
CA LEU A 134 -6.42 -10.57 -5.33
C LEU A 134 -7.51 -10.51 -4.25
N LYS A 135 -8.32 -11.57 -4.12
CA LYS A 135 -9.34 -11.68 -3.06
C LYS A 135 -8.72 -11.69 -1.67
N ASP A 136 -7.62 -12.40 -1.49
CA ASP A 136 -6.87 -12.44 -0.24
C ASP A 136 -6.33 -11.04 0.11
N CYS A 137 -5.74 -10.35 -0.87
CA CYS A 137 -5.28 -8.96 -0.68
C CYS A 137 -6.43 -8.02 -0.29
N GLN A 138 -7.58 -8.13 -0.96
CA GLN A 138 -8.75 -7.31 -0.64
C GLN A 138 -9.31 -7.60 0.76
N ALA A 139 -9.35 -8.87 1.17
CA ALA A 139 -9.82 -9.26 2.50
C ALA A 139 -8.87 -8.75 3.60
N GLU A 140 -7.57 -8.83 3.37
CA GLU A 140 -6.56 -8.33 4.30
C GLU A 140 -6.54 -6.81 4.39
N LEU A 141 -6.69 -6.11 3.26
CA LEU A 141 -6.88 -4.66 3.26
C LEU A 141 -8.14 -4.28 4.05
N ARG A 142 -9.26 -4.98 3.84
CA ARG A 142 -10.51 -4.75 4.58
C ARG A 142 -10.31 -4.91 6.10
N TYR A 143 -9.59 -5.94 6.53
CA TYR A 143 -9.21 -6.08 7.94
C TYR A 143 -8.41 -4.87 8.44
N ALA A 144 -7.45 -4.38 7.66
CA ALA A 144 -6.67 -3.20 8.03
C ALA A 144 -7.52 -1.92 8.10
N PHE A 145 -8.47 -1.72 7.19
CA PHE A 145 -9.44 -0.62 7.24
C PHE A 145 -10.26 -0.66 8.52
N ASP A 146 -10.77 -1.83 8.90
CA ASP A 146 -11.56 -2.01 10.13
C ASP A 146 -10.71 -1.77 11.38
N ALA A 147 -9.46 -2.26 11.39
CA ALA A 147 -8.51 -2.06 12.50
C ALA A 147 -8.14 -0.59 12.70
N PHE A 148 -7.92 0.16 11.62
CA PHE A 148 -7.57 1.58 11.67
C PHE A 148 -8.79 2.51 11.66
N LYS A 149 -10.01 1.96 11.64
CA LYS A 149 -11.29 2.69 11.61
C LYS A 149 -11.40 3.65 10.42
N VAL A 150 -10.90 3.23 9.27
CA VAL A 150 -10.94 4.01 8.03
C VAL A 150 -12.24 3.67 7.28
N ILE A 151 -12.96 4.69 6.80
CA ILE A 151 -14.23 4.52 6.09
C ILE A 151 -13.97 3.88 4.72
N HIS A 152 -14.61 2.73 4.45
CA HIS A 152 -14.54 2.04 3.16
C HIS A 152 -15.12 2.92 2.04
N PRO A 153 -14.43 3.08 0.89
CA PRO A 153 -15.03 3.66 -0.32
C PRO A 153 -16.04 2.70 -0.98
#